data_AF-A0A835XG69-F1
#
_entry.id   AF-A0A835XG69-F1
#
_cell.length_a   1.000
_cell.length_b   1.000
_cell.length_c   1.000
_cell.angle_alpha   90.00
_cell.angle_beta   90.00
_cell.angle_gamma   90.00
#
_symmetry.space_group_name_H-M   'P 1'
#
loop_
_entity.id
_entity.type
_entity.pdbx_description
1 polymer ?
#
loop_
_entity_poly.entity_id
_entity_poly.type
_entity_poly.pdbx_seq_one_letter_code
_entity_poly.pdbx_strand_id
1 'polypeptide(L)'
;MHALDLLRVSRLFNPTTRFYLLADLGVVEKNAYHQGQLAKLNLQIRNSTGLRGPGSRAAQYDALHYQNANELHPPEMLSRFCEMADLAKAEGLERILTVDADQGLFTDVYKAFQLYQEDIVTPCYQCSQIVLWSTKALDAYCDGLLTFWRLNETDRQELFTKYRTERDFNDMHFLDIFIKGKTR
;
A
#
# COMPACT_ATOMS: atom_id res chain seq x y z
N MET A 1 -10.92 19.93 2.54
CA MET A 1 -10.06 20.40 1.44
C MET A 1 -9.40 19.26 0.65
N HIS A 2 -9.73 17.98 0.85
CA HIS A 2 -8.61 17.11 1.27
C HIS A 2 -8.01 16.22 0.16
N ALA A 3 -8.64 15.13 -0.29
CA ALA A 3 -7.93 14.18 -1.17
C ALA A 3 -7.90 14.55 -2.68
N LEU A 4 -9.04 14.96 -3.25
CA LEU A 4 -9.11 15.27 -4.69
C LEU A 4 -8.26 16.48 -5.09
N ASP A 5 -8.15 17.48 -4.22
CA ASP A 5 -7.31 18.66 -4.49
C ASP A 5 -5.83 18.30 -4.44
N LEU A 6 -5.40 17.47 -3.48
CA LEU A 6 -4.04 16.96 -3.43
C LEU A 6 -3.71 16.04 -4.61
N LEU A 7 -4.67 15.25 -5.09
CA LEU A 7 -4.52 14.44 -6.29
C LEU A 7 -4.39 15.31 -7.55
N ARG A 8 -5.17 16.40 -7.66
CA ARG A 8 -5.03 17.41 -8.72
C ARG A 8 -3.65 18.05 -8.70
N VAL A 9 -3.19 18.49 -7.53
CA VAL A 9 -1.85 19.07 -7.37
C VAL A 9 -0.79 18.07 -7.78
N SER A 10 -0.86 16.83 -7.28
CA SER A 10 0.06 15.75 -7.65
C SER A 10 0.11 15.56 -9.17
N ARG A 11 -1.05 15.58 -9.84
CA ARG A 11 -1.15 15.46 -11.29
C ARG A 11 -0.50 16.63 -12.04
N LEU A 12 -0.62 17.86 -11.54
CA LEU A 12 0.01 19.05 -12.15
C LEU A 12 1.53 18.92 -12.20
N PHE A 13 2.14 18.40 -11.13
CA PHE A 13 3.59 18.16 -11.09
C PHE A 13 4.02 16.87 -11.81
N ASN A 14 3.08 15.98 -12.12
CA ASN A 14 3.34 14.65 -12.69
C ASN A 14 2.43 14.34 -13.90
N PRO A 15 2.49 15.16 -14.98
CA PRO A 15 1.53 15.08 -16.08
C PRO A 15 1.65 13.79 -16.91
N THR A 16 2.83 13.20 -17.00
CA THR A 16 3.12 11.99 -17.79
C THR A 16 3.14 10.70 -16.98
N THR A 17 3.09 10.80 -15.65
CA THR A 17 3.18 9.64 -14.76
C THR A 17 1.84 8.87 -14.73
N ARG A 18 1.87 7.54 -14.72
CA ARG A 18 0.65 6.74 -14.53
C ARG A 18 0.23 6.80 -13.06
N PHE A 19 -1.00 7.20 -12.80
CA PHE A 19 -1.57 7.17 -11.45
C PHE A 19 -2.61 6.06 -11.42
N TYR A 20 -2.52 5.22 -10.40
CA TYR A 20 -3.50 4.19 -10.13
C TYR A 20 -4.31 4.59 -8.90
N LEU A 21 -5.63 4.46 -8.98
CA LEU A 21 -6.51 4.58 -7.83
C LEU A 21 -7.13 3.21 -7.58
N LEU A 22 -6.73 2.57 -6.48
CA LEU A 22 -7.39 1.37 -5.98
C LEU A 22 -8.63 1.79 -5.20
N ALA A 23 -9.81 1.41 -5.68
CA ALA A 23 -11.07 1.75 -5.03
C ALA A 23 -12.15 0.70 -5.33
N ASP A 24 -13.14 0.63 -4.45
CA ASP A 24 -14.40 -0.05 -4.75
C ASP A 24 -15.14 0.76 -5.82
N LEU A 25 -15.30 0.17 -7.01
CA LEU A 25 -16.01 0.83 -8.12
C LEU A 25 -17.45 1.17 -7.75
N GLY A 26 -18.12 0.36 -6.92
CA GLY A 26 -19.47 0.64 -6.47
C GLY A 26 -19.56 1.92 -5.63
N VAL A 27 -18.48 2.30 -4.94
CA VAL A 27 -18.40 3.58 -4.20
C VAL A 27 -18.12 4.74 -5.15
N VAL A 28 -17.20 4.55 -6.10
CA VAL A 28 -16.85 5.59 -7.08
C VAL A 28 -18.05 5.89 -8.00
N GLU A 29 -18.76 4.86 -8.45
CA GLU A 29 -19.82 4.97 -9.44
C GLU A 29 -21.11 5.59 -8.92
N LYS A 30 -21.39 5.45 -7.62
CA LYS A 30 -22.57 6.05 -6.99
C LYS A 30 -22.48 7.58 -6.85
N ASN A 31 -21.33 8.20 -7.14
CA ASN A 31 -21.12 9.63 -6.98
C ASN A 31 -20.68 10.29 -8.30
N ALA A 32 -21.65 10.83 -9.04
CA ALA A 32 -21.43 11.50 -10.32
C ALA A 32 -20.45 12.69 -10.23
N TYR A 33 -20.42 13.40 -9.10
CA TYR A 33 -19.44 14.48 -8.89
C TYR A 33 -18.02 13.92 -8.83
N HIS A 34 -17.78 12.88 -8.03
CA HIS A 34 -16.45 12.24 -7.93
C HIS A 34 -16.01 11.63 -9.26
N GLN A 35 -16.89 10.92 -9.96
CA GLN A 35 -16.57 10.40 -11.29
C GLN A 35 -16.13 11.52 -12.25
N GLY A 36 -16.88 12.62 -12.30
CA GLY A 36 -16.55 13.77 -13.14
C GLY A 36 -15.23 14.43 -12.78
N GLN A 37 -14.81 14.40 -11.51
CA GLN A 37 -13.50 14.91 -11.10
C GLN A 37 -12.36 13.92 -11.41
N LEU A 38 -12.55 12.63 -11.15
CA LEU A 38 -11.53 11.60 -11.40
C LEU A 38 -11.27 11.42 -12.90
N ALA A 39 -12.31 11.53 -13.74
CA ALA A 39 -12.18 11.46 -15.20
C ALA A 39 -11.25 12.55 -15.76
N LYS A 40 -11.24 13.74 -15.15
CA LYS A 40 -10.36 14.85 -15.56
C LYS A 40 -8.89 14.63 -15.20
N LEU A 41 -8.61 13.69 -14.30
CA LEU A 41 -7.27 13.46 -13.76
C LEU A 41 -6.50 12.35 -14.49
N ASN A 42 -7.09 11.78 -15.56
CA ASN A 42 -6.49 10.70 -16.35
C ASN A 42 -5.92 9.59 -15.47
N LEU A 43 -6.71 9.12 -14.51
CA LEU A 43 -6.33 8.09 -13.54
C LEU A 43 -6.69 6.71 -14.09
N GLN A 44 -5.85 5.72 -13.77
CA GLN A 44 -6.18 4.32 -13.94
C GLN A 44 -6.93 3.84 -12.69
N ILE A 45 -8.26 3.89 -12.71
CA ILE A 45 -9.06 3.35 -11.62
C ILE A 45 -9.06 1.83 -11.73
N ARG A 46 -8.75 1.13 -10.64
CA ARG A 46 -8.74 -0.33 -10.56
C ARG A 46 -9.65 -0.77 -9.41
N ASN A 47 -10.48 -1.77 -9.69
CA ASN A 47 -11.43 -2.30 -8.73
C ASN A 47 -10.71 -3.11 -7.65
N SER A 48 -10.64 -2.58 -6.42
CA SER A 48 -10.01 -3.27 -5.28
C SER A 48 -10.70 -4.60 -5.00
N THR A 49 -12.03 -4.67 -5.08
CA THR A 49 -12.80 -5.90 -4.86
C THR A 49 -12.41 -7.00 -5.85
N GLY A 50 -12.08 -6.64 -7.10
CA GLY A 50 -11.60 -7.59 -8.09
C GLY A 50 -10.21 -8.14 -7.76
N LEU A 51 -9.31 -7.28 -7.27
CA LEU A 51 -7.97 -7.68 -6.83
C LEU A 51 -8.00 -8.54 -5.55
N ARG A 52 -9.06 -8.42 -4.75
CA ARG A 52 -9.34 -9.22 -3.55
C ARG A 52 -10.15 -10.50 -3.82
N GLY A 53 -10.24 -10.94 -5.06
CA GLY A 53 -10.98 -12.16 -5.42
C GLY A 53 -10.46 -13.43 -4.73
N PRO A 54 -11.23 -14.53 -4.72
CA PRO A 54 -10.82 -15.79 -4.13
C PRO A 54 -9.46 -16.28 -4.63
N GLY A 55 -8.60 -16.69 -3.70
CA GLY A 55 -7.23 -17.15 -4.01
C GLY A 55 -6.19 -16.05 -4.14
N SER A 56 -6.58 -14.78 -4.25
CA SER A 56 -5.64 -13.65 -4.21
C SER A 56 -4.89 -13.59 -2.88
N ARG A 57 -3.70 -12.98 -2.88
CA ARG A 57 -2.93 -12.78 -1.65
C ARG A 57 -3.65 -11.88 -0.66
N ALA A 58 -4.37 -10.88 -1.16
CA ALA A 58 -5.23 -10.03 -0.33
C ALA A 58 -6.34 -10.83 0.36
N ALA A 59 -7.04 -11.72 -0.36
CA ALA A 59 -8.06 -12.59 0.23
C ALA A 59 -7.49 -13.59 1.25
N GLN A 60 -6.31 -14.15 0.97
CA GLN A 60 -5.61 -15.02 1.92
C GLN A 60 -5.23 -14.28 3.19
N TYR A 61 -4.73 -13.04 3.06
CA TYR A 61 -4.42 -12.18 4.19
C TYR A 61 -5.67 -11.88 5.02
N ASP A 62 -6.75 -11.41 4.37
CA ASP A 62 -7.99 -11.04 5.05
C ASP A 62 -8.52 -12.25 5.86
N ALA A 63 -8.49 -13.46 5.29
CA ALA A 63 -8.91 -14.69 5.96
C ALA A 63 -8.04 -15.04 7.19
N LEU A 64 -6.71 -14.90 7.09
CA LEU A 64 -5.80 -15.12 8.22
C LEU A 64 -6.03 -14.08 9.32
N HIS A 65 -6.19 -12.81 8.94
CA HIS A 65 -6.38 -11.71 9.87
C HIS A 65 -7.70 -11.83 10.65
N TYR A 66 -8.83 -12.09 9.97
CA TYR A 66 -10.14 -12.25 10.64
C TYR A 66 -10.21 -13.44 11.61
N GLN A 67 -9.40 -14.48 11.40
CA GLN A 67 -9.32 -15.62 12.34
C GLN A 67 -8.62 -15.24 13.65
N ASN A 68 -7.82 -14.18 13.66
CA ASN A 68 -7.12 -13.66 14.83
C ASN A 68 -7.95 -12.52 15.46
N ALA A 69 -9.00 -12.87 16.22
CA ALA A 69 -10.10 -12.01 16.68
C ALA A 69 -9.76 -10.81 17.61
N ASN A 70 -8.47 -10.51 17.85
CA ASN A 70 -8.02 -9.48 18.81
C ASN A 70 -7.47 -8.20 18.14
N GLU A 71 -7.57 -8.09 16.82
CA GLU A 71 -6.97 -6.98 16.07
C GLU A 71 -7.85 -5.73 16.05
N LEU A 72 -7.25 -4.57 16.35
CA LEU A 72 -7.93 -3.27 16.30
C LEU A 72 -7.92 -2.60 14.93
N HIS A 73 -7.12 -3.12 13.99
CA HIS A 73 -6.85 -2.47 12.72
C HIS A 73 -7.58 -3.19 11.57
N PRO A 74 -8.25 -2.47 10.65
CA PRO A 74 -8.91 -3.10 9.50
C PRO A 74 -7.91 -3.88 8.63
N PRO A 75 -8.22 -5.14 8.23
CA PRO A 75 -7.32 -5.94 7.39
C PRO A 75 -7.00 -5.25 6.06
N GLU A 76 -7.91 -4.42 5.57
CA GLU A 76 -7.76 -3.62 4.35
C GLU A 76 -6.50 -2.75 4.35
N MET A 77 -6.02 -2.31 5.52
CA MET A 77 -4.83 -1.47 5.62
C MET A 77 -3.54 -2.20 5.23
N LEU A 78 -3.49 -3.51 5.37
CA LEU A 78 -2.31 -4.31 5.05
C LEU A 78 -2.50 -5.10 3.75
N SER A 79 -3.70 -5.63 3.48
CA SER A 79 -3.97 -6.33 2.22
C SER A 79 -3.86 -5.44 0.98
N ARG A 80 -4.00 -4.11 1.11
CA ARG A 80 -3.78 -3.15 0.00
C ARG A 80 -2.38 -3.27 -0.61
N PHE A 81 -1.36 -3.63 0.16
CA PHE A 81 0.00 -3.82 -0.37
C PHE A 81 0.07 -5.03 -1.30
N CYS A 82 -0.67 -6.11 -0.98
CA CYS A 82 -0.83 -7.28 -1.83
C CYS A 82 -1.54 -6.93 -3.14
N GLU A 83 -2.61 -6.13 -3.08
CA GLU A 83 -3.30 -5.65 -4.28
C GLU A 83 -2.36 -4.84 -5.18
N MET A 84 -1.57 -3.93 -4.58
CA MET A 84 -0.59 -3.13 -5.31
C MET A 84 0.50 -4.01 -5.93
N ALA A 85 1.00 -5.02 -5.21
CA ALA A 85 2.00 -5.96 -5.73
C ALA A 85 1.49 -6.75 -6.94
N ASP A 86 0.26 -7.27 -6.84
CA ASP A 86 -0.37 -8.04 -7.91
C ASP A 86 -0.63 -7.16 -9.14
N LEU A 87 -1.11 -5.93 -8.92
CA LEU A 87 -1.28 -4.94 -9.99
C LEU A 87 0.06 -4.56 -10.64
N ALA A 88 1.11 -4.33 -9.85
CA ALA A 88 2.45 -4.00 -10.33
C ALA A 88 2.95 -5.03 -11.34
N LYS A 89 2.83 -6.31 -10.96
CA LYS A 89 3.23 -7.46 -11.76
C LYS A 89 2.42 -7.57 -13.04
N ALA A 90 1.09 -7.45 -12.93
CA ALA A 90 0.19 -7.53 -14.08
C ALA A 90 0.46 -6.42 -15.12
N GLU A 91 0.82 -5.22 -14.66
CA GLU A 91 1.07 -4.05 -15.49
C GLU A 91 2.54 -3.92 -15.93
N GLY A 92 3.42 -4.83 -15.49
CA GLY A 92 4.85 -4.79 -15.79
C GLY A 92 5.57 -3.56 -15.21
N LEU A 93 5.10 -3.05 -14.07
CA LEU A 93 5.71 -1.91 -13.39
C LEU A 93 6.96 -2.37 -12.64
N GLU A 94 8.05 -1.61 -12.73
CA GLU A 94 9.28 -1.91 -12.00
C GLU A 94 9.29 -1.29 -10.59
N ARG A 95 8.66 -0.11 -10.45
CA ARG A 95 8.59 0.63 -9.18
C ARG A 95 7.23 1.28 -9.00
N ILE A 96 6.81 1.38 -7.74
CA ILE A 96 5.55 2.00 -7.34
C ILE A 96 5.83 2.99 -6.21
N LEU A 97 5.29 4.20 -6.34
CA LEU A 97 5.21 5.16 -5.25
C LEU A 97 3.81 5.07 -4.64
N THR A 98 3.71 4.63 -3.39
CA THR A 98 2.47 4.69 -2.62
C THR A 98 2.36 6.07 -1.98
N VAL A 99 1.17 6.66 -2.03
CA VAL A 99 0.89 7.98 -1.46
C VAL A 99 -0.46 7.92 -0.77
N ASP A 100 -0.52 8.28 0.52
CA ASP A 100 -1.77 8.36 1.26
C ASP A 100 -2.71 9.41 0.65
N ALA A 101 -4.01 9.17 0.79
CA ALA A 101 -5.03 10.01 0.16
C ALA A 101 -5.06 11.45 0.69
N ASP A 102 -4.46 11.72 1.85
CA ASP A 102 -4.34 13.04 2.45
C ASP A 102 -2.98 13.71 2.18
N GLN A 103 -2.18 13.16 1.25
CA GLN A 103 -0.90 13.71 0.81
C GLN A 103 -0.94 14.17 -0.64
N GLY A 104 -0.10 15.16 -0.96
CA GLY A 104 0.06 15.69 -2.32
C GLY A 104 1.54 15.79 -2.71
N LEU A 105 1.82 15.49 -3.97
CA LEU A 105 3.16 15.58 -4.55
C LEU A 105 3.35 16.94 -5.22
N PHE A 106 4.17 17.80 -4.60
CA PHE A 106 4.52 19.13 -5.12
C PHE A 106 5.82 19.11 -5.94
N THR A 107 6.18 17.94 -6.46
CA THR A 107 7.39 17.72 -7.25
C THR A 107 7.16 16.61 -8.28
N ASP A 108 7.99 16.60 -9.31
CA ASP A 108 8.05 15.52 -10.28
C ASP A 108 8.68 14.27 -9.62
N VAL A 109 7.95 13.15 -9.64
CA VAL A 109 8.36 11.91 -8.97
C VAL A 109 9.61 11.30 -9.60
N TYR A 110 9.79 11.41 -10.91
CA TYR A 110 10.99 10.90 -11.55
C TYR A 110 12.19 11.72 -11.12
N LYS A 111 12.08 13.05 -11.10
CA LYS A 111 13.17 13.91 -10.60
C LYS A 111 13.50 13.65 -9.14
N ALA A 112 12.46 13.48 -8.30
CA ALA A 112 12.63 13.25 -6.88
C ALA A 112 13.27 11.90 -6.56
N PHE A 113 12.95 10.86 -7.33
CA PHE A 113 13.29 9.48 -6.98
C PHE A 113 14.29 8.77 -7.90
N GLN A 114 14.67 9.36 -9.06
CA GLN A 114 15.57 8.73 -10.04
C GLN A 114 16.94 8.30 -9.49
N LEU A 115 17.43 8.94 -8.43
CA LEU A 115 18.75 8.66 -7.87
C LEU A 115 18.76 7.47 -6.92
N TYR A 116 17.61 7.10 -6.36
CA TYR A 116 17.52 6.00 -5.40
C TYR A 116 17.50 4.67 -6.12
N GLN A 117 18.39 3.76 -5.73
CA GLN A 117 18.47 2.40 -6.27
C GLN A 117 17.95 1.36 -5.28
N GLU A 118 17.56 1.81 -4.09
CA GLU A 118 17.06 0.97 -3.02
C GLU A 118 15.70 0.36 -3.39
N ASP A 119 15.53 -0.88 -2.93
CA ASP A 119 14.29 -1.64 -3.04
C ASP A 119 13.12 -0.95 -2.32
N ILE A 120 13.40 -0.23 -1.24
CA ILE A 120 12.42 0.56 -0.48
C ILE A 120 13.04 1.90 -0.12
N VAL A 121 12.32 2.99 -0.38
CA VAL A 121 12.68 4.35 0.07
C VAL A 121 11.51 4.94 0.84
N THR A 122 11.73 5.22 2.13
CA THR A 122 10.80 5.94 2.98
C THR A 122 11.41 7.32 3.30
N PRO A 123 10.82 8.45 2.87
CA PRO A 123 11.30 9.78 3.22
C PRO A 123 11.01 10.12 4.70
N CYS A 124 10.24 9.29 5.39
CA CYS A 124 9.77 9.48 6.75
C CYS A 124 9.89 8.17 7.54
N TYR A 125 10.60 8.19 8.67
CA TYR A 125 10.76 7.01 9.53
C TYR A 125 9.46 6.64 10.28
N GLN A 126 8.54 7.57 10.46
CA GLN A 126 7.35 7.41 11.32
C GLN A 126 6.03 7.42 10.55
N CYS A 127 6.04 7.40 9.22
CA CYS A 127 4.83 7.47 8.42
C CYS A 127 4.96 6.73 7.07
N SER A 128 3.96 5.90 6.74
CA SER A 128 3.81 5.19 5.45
C SER A 128 3.18 6.07 4.36
N GLN A 129 3.05 7.36 4.66
CA GLN A 129 2.37 8.36 3.85
C GLN A 129 2.90 8.47 2.43
N ILE A 130 4.21 8.26 2.24
CA ILE A 130 4.86 8.21 0.93
C ILE A 130 5.94 7.14 0.98
N VAL A 131 5.85 6.09 0.14
CA VAL A 131 6.89 5.04 0.09
C VAL A 131 7.13 4.62 -1.34
N LEU A 132 8.39 4.62 -1.77
CA LEU A 132 8.79 4.04 -3.05
C LEU A 132 9.19 2.58 -2.85
N TRP A 133 8.64 1.72 -3.69
CA TRP A 133 8.92 0.29 -3.70
C TRP A 133 9.46 -0.11 -5.06
N SER A 134 10.45 -1.00 -5.09
CA SER A 134 10.60 -1.90 -6.23
C SER A 134 9.46 -2.93 -6.20
N THR A 135 9.00 -3.35 -7.37
CA THR A 135 7.95 -4.38 -7.46
C THR A 135 8.38 -5.68 -6.78
N LYS A 136 9.68 -6.03 -6.86
CA LYS A 136 10.25 -7.18 -6.16
C LYS A 136 10.16 -7.03 -4.64
N ALA A 137 10.47 -5.84 -4.11
CA ALA A 137 10.42 -5.58 -2.68
C ALA A 137 8.99 -5.62 -2.15
N LEU A 138 8.04 -5.01 -2.87
CA LEU A 138 6.63 -5.04 -2.53
C LEU A 138 6.08 -6.47 -2.58
N ASP A 139 6.51 -7.28 -3.55
CA ASP A 139 6.15 -8.69 -3.64
C ASP A 139 6.63 -9.49 -2.43
N ALA A 140 7.91 -9.36 -2.08
CA ALA A 140 8.48 -10.01 -0.90
C ALA A 140 7.84 -9.52 0.40
N TYR A 141 7.42 -8.25 0.46
CA TYR A 141 6.68 -7.70 1.61
C TYR A 141 5.36 -8.42 1.81
N CYS A 142 4.63 -8.71 0.73
CA CYS A 142 3.37 -9.45 0.77
C CYS A 142 3.57 -10.90 1.19
N ASP A 143 4.63 -11.56 0.72
CA ASP A 143 4.95 -12.92 1.13
C ASP A 143 5.37 -12.99 2.60
N GLY A 144 6.14 -12.00 3.06
CA GLY A 144 6.48 -11.82 4.47
C GLY A 144 5.24 -11.62 5.32
N LEU A 145 4.30 -10.79 4.87
CA LEU A 145 3.03 -10.53 5.54
C LEU A 145 2.22 -11.82 5.71
N LEU A 146 2.02 -12.59 4.63
CA LEU A 146 1.32 -13.88 4.70
C LEU A 146 2.02 -14.90 5.59
N THR A 147 3.35 -14.91 5.57
CA THR A 147 4.14 -15.80 6.43
C THR A 147 3.97 -15.43 7.91
N PHE A 148 4.05 -14.14 8.23
CA PHE A 148 3.87 -13.63 9.58
C PHE A 148 2.51 -14.02 10.16
N TRP A 149 1.42 -13.84 9.41
CA TRP A 149 0.06 -14.16 9.88
C TRP A 149 -0.28 -15.65 9.94
N ARG A 150 0.61 -16.52 9.44
CA ARG A 150 0.53 -17.97 9.64
C ARG A 150 1.21 -18.44 10.94
N LEU A 151 2.09 -17.63 11.51
CA LEU A 151 2.71 -17.94 12.79
C LEU A 151 1.68 -17.91 13.91
N ASN A 152 1.95 -18.61 15.01
CA ASN A 152 1.14 -18.49 16.21
C ASN A 152 1.38 -17.13 16.89
N GLU A 153 0.47 -16.71 17.77
CA GLU A 153 0.54 -15.42 18.46
C GLU A 153 1.84 -15.22 19.28
N THR A 154 2.38 -16.29 19.88
CA THR A 154 3.62 -16.19 20.66
C THR A 154 4.81 -15.86 19.75
N ASP A 155 5.00 -16.60 18.67
CA ASP A 155 6.10 -16.39 17.71
C ASP A 155 6.04 -15.00 17.07
N ARG A 156 4.82 -14.52 16.78
CA ARG A 156 4.61 -13.18 16.25
C ARG A 156 4.96 -12.11 17.28
N GLN A 157 4.52 -12.23 18.53
CA GLN A 157 4.88 -11.30 19.61
C GLN A 157 6.40 -11.25 19.87
N GLU A 158 7.10 -12.38 19.75
CA GLU A 158 8.56 -12.44 19.91
C GLU A 158 9.30 -11.62 18.85
N LEU A 159 8.83 -11.65 17.59
CA LEU A 159 9.36 -10.81 16.51
C LEU A 159 9.25 -9.29 16.80
N PHE A 160 8.39 -8.90 17.75
CA PHE A 160 8.05 -7.51 18.08
C PHE A 160 8.72 -6.93 19.33
N THR A 161 9.64 -7.65 19.97
CA THR A 161 10.06 -7.29 21.34
C THR A 161 10.80 -5.95 21.49
N LYS A 162 10.06 -4.95 22.01
CA LYS A 162 10.34 -4.22 23.27
C LYS A 162 9.18 -3.30 23.69
N TYR A 163 8.25 -2.92 22.81
CA TYR A 163 7.25 -1.87 23.14
C TYR A 163 5.81 -2.01 22.62
N ARG A 164 5.39 -3.01 21.83
CA ARG A 164 4.03 -3.00 21.23
C ARG A 164 3.43 -4.40 21.10
N THR A 165 2.24 -4.58 21.65
CA THR A 165 1.40 -5.78 21.45
C THR A 165 0.90 -5.83 20.00
N GLU A 166 0.55 -7.02 19.49
CA GLU A 166 -0.09 -7.18 18.15
C GLU A 166 -1.29 -6.24 17.95
N ARG A 167 -2.01 -5.95 19.04
CA ARG A 167 -3.13 -5.02 19.08
C ARG A 167 -2.86 -3.61 18.49
N ASP A 168 -1.64 -3.10 18.57
CA ASP A 168 -1.22 -1.78 18.05
C ASP A 168 -0.40 -1.89 16.75
N PHE A 169 -0.48 -3.04 16.10
CA PHE A 169 0.23 -3.34 14.87
C PHE A 169 -0.34 -2.54 13.70
N ASN A 170 0.56 -1.96 12.90
CA ASN A 170 0.23 -1.22 11.69
C ASN A 170 1.28 -1.49 10.61
N ASP A 171 1.02 -0.99 9.41
CA ASP A 171 1.88 -1.15 8.24
C ASP A 171 3.32 -0.68 8.47
N MET A 172 3.54 0.42 9.18
CA MET A 172 4.88 0.91 9.51
C MET A 172 5.66 -0.02 10.42
N HIS A 173 5.01 -0.59 11.44
CA HIS A 173 5.66 -1.56 12.30
C HIS A 173 6.05 -2.83 11.54
N PHE A 174 5.21 -3.28 10.60
CA PHE A 174 5.56 -4.43 9.77
C PHE A 174 6.69 -4.11 8.81
N LEU A 175 6.64 -2.95 8.17
CA LEU A 175 7.68 -2.48 7.26
C LEU A 175 9.02 -2.38 7.97
N ASP A 176 9.05 -1.87 9.20
CA ASP A 176 10.26 -1.80 10.02
C ASP A 176 10.86 -3.18 10.28
N ILE A 177 10.03 -4.16 10.68
CA ILE A 177 10.47 -5.56 10.83
C ILE A 177 10.96 -6.13 9.51
N PHE A 178 10.22 -5.91 8.42
CA PHE A 178 10.56 -6.44 7.12
C PHE A 178 11.92 -5.90 6.63
N ILE A 179 12.15 -4.59 6.79
CA ILE A 179 13.41 -3.95 6.39
C ILE A 179 14.55 -4.40 7.30
N LYS A 180 14.38 -4.36 8.63
CA LYS A 180 15.43 -4.76 9.60
C LYS A 180 15.71 -6.26 9.59
N GLY A 181 14.70 -7.08 9.33
CA GLY A 181 14.79 -8.54 9.28
C GLY A 181 15.50 -9.06 8.02
N LYS A 182 15.60 -8.26 6.96
CA LYS A 182 16.34 -8.58 5.73
C LYS A 182 17.85 -8.36 5.83
N THR A 183 18.34 -7.73 6.89
CA THR A 183 19.77 -7.63 7.20
C THR A 183 20.22 -8.79 8.10
N ARG A 184 20.34 -10.00 7.53
CA ARG A 184 21.19 -11.09 8.05
C ARG A 184 21.71 -11.94 6.90
#